data_AF-A0A640V7Y6-F1
#
_entry.id   AF-A0A640V7Y6-F1
#
_cell.length_a   1.000
_cell.length_b   1.000
_cell.length_c   1.000
_cell.angle_alpha   90.00
_cell.angle_beta   90.00
_cell.angle_gamma   90.00
#
_symmetry.space_group_name_H-M   'P 1'
#
loop_
_entity.id
_entity.type
_entity.pdbx_description
1 polymer ?
#
loop_
_entity_poly.entity_id
_entity_poly.type
_entity_poly.pdbx_seq_one_letter_code
_entity_poly.pdbx_strand_id
1 'polypeptide(L)'
;MGVGKCGNADGYYCGSGYTDRMYFEFAPTKLSGKYVIDATFRAHETWSFNCTPYWVDLKRTDNISEGTRWPGPKTLDHMGDRYISAGRDKNCSPAQPDTWVEFNDNPQESDENLASTVRSFADGKIHRLTLMLRATDESEPRAWKRFDDNAELKVNYVPRPGLPTSVGAIPATGTTAYCRTSSSDPLTVTTATPTVQARVQTKVQPKNGEEKGSLQAEFWMERKNGSSLGQGLERLQTRQGLGP
;
A
#
# COMPACT_ATOMS: atom_id res chain seq x y z
N MET A 1 19.49 -0.80 16.67
CA MET A 1 19.49 0.68 16.73
C MET A 1 18.50 1.17 17.77
N GLY A 2 18.67 2.37 18.34
CA GLY A 2 17.86 2.88 19.46
C GLY A 2 16.64 3.70 19.02
N VAL A 3 15.57 3.65 19.82
CA VAL A 3 14.37 4.50 19.69
C VAL A 3 13.97 5.02 21.07
N GLY A 4 13.81 6.33 21.23
CA GLY A 4 13.41 6.99 22.46
C GLY A 4 14.56 7.69 23.18
N LYS A 5 14.43 7.90 24.50
CA LYS A 5 15.46 8.54 25.33
C LYS A 5 16.38 7.53 25.99
N CYS A 6 17.65 7.47 25.60
CA CYS A 6 18.65 6.84 26.44
C CYS A 6 18.97 7.81 27.59
N GLY A 7 18.50 7.48 28.80
CA GLY A 7 18.65 8.31 29.98
C GLY A 7 18.86 7.47 31.24
N ASN A 8 19.19 8.13 32.34
CA ASN A 8 19.40 7.46 33.61
C ASN A 8 18.05 7.15 34.27
N ALA A 9 17.76 5.88 34.51
CA ALA A 9 16.57 5.42 35.21
C ALA A 9 16.82 4.05 35.83
N ASP A 10 16.12 3.72 36.92
CA ASP A 10 16.15 2.40 37.57
C ASP A 10 17.58 1.86 37.86
N GLY A 11 18.51 2.77 38.22
CA GLY A 11 19.91 2.44 38.48
C GLY A 11 20.77 2.23 37.24
N TYR A 12 20.18 2.28 36.03
CA TYR A 12 20.90 2.25 34.76
C TYR A 12 21.46 3.63 34.43
N TYR A 13 22.72 3.66 33.97
CA TYR A 13 23.41 4.88 33.56
C TYR A 13 23.59 4.92 32.03
N CYS A 14 23.09 5.97 31.40
CA CYS A 14 23.27 6.29 29.99
C CYS A 14 23.96 7.65 29.79
N GLY A 15 25.11 7.87 30.45
CA GLY A 15 25.96 9.03 30.18
C GLY A 15 25.25 10.37 30.37
N SER A 16 25.52 11.32 29.47
CA SER A 16 24.79 12.60 29.37
C SER A 16 23.35 12.45 28.85
N GLY A 17 22.98 11.24 28.41
CA GLY A 17 21.72 10.92 27.77
C GLY A 17 21.58 11.51 26.37
N TYR A 18 20.85 10.82 25.51
CA TYR A 18 20.58 11.23 24.12
C TYR A 18 19.24 10.64 23.67
N THR A 19 18.66 11.19 22.62
CA THR A 19 17.39 10.72 22.07
C THR A 19 17.62 10.25 20.64
N ASP A 20 17.22 9.02 20.36
CA ASP A 20 17.32 8.42 19.03
C ASP A 20 15.94 8.22 18.42
N ARG A 21 15.87 8.44 17.11
CA ARG A 21 14.74 8.14 16.24
C ARG A 21 15.26 7.33 15.06
N MET A 22 14.50 6.35 14.61
CA MET A 22 14.88 5.53 13.46
C MET A 22 14.07 5.93 12.23
N TYR A 23 14.73 6.01 11.08
CA TYR A 23 14.11 6.41 9.81
C TYR A 23 14.29 5.31 8.76
N PHE A 24 13.24 5.11 7.96
CA PHE A 24 13.19 4.13 6.88
C PHE A 24 12.67 4.81 5.61
N GLU A 25 13.43 4.75 4.51
CA GLU A 25 13.04 5.31 3.23
C GLU A 25 12.70 4.21 2.21
N PHE A 26 11.51 4.30 1.62
CA PHE A 26 11.03 3.38 0.60
C PHE A 26 10.95 4.05 -0.78
N ALA A 27 11.34 3.32 -1.82
CA ALA A 27 11.21 3.73 -3.22
C ALA A 27 9.96 3.10 -3.89
N PRO A 28 9.28 3.80 -4.81
CA PRO A 28 7.96 3.39 -5.33
C PRO A 28 8.01 2.22 -6.33
N THR A 29 9.19 1.68 -6.61
CA THR A 29 9.47 0.82 -7.76
C THR A 29 8.65 -0.47 -7.81
N LYS A 30 8.21 -0.99 -6.65
CA LYS A 30 7.42 -2.23 -6.57
C LYS A 30 5.91 -2.00 -6.56
N LEU A 31 5.43 -0.77 -6.39
CA LEU A 31 4.00 -0.47 -6.23
C LEU A 31 3.33 0.19 -7.44
N SER A 32 4.12 0.61 -8.43
CA SER A 32 3.60 1.25 -9.64
C SER A 32 2.56 0.37 -10.37
N GLY A 33 1.42 0.97 -10.73
CA GLY A 33 0.34 0.29 -11.44
C GLY A 33 -0.52 -0.64 -10.59
N LYS A 34 -0.31 -0.66 -9.26
CA LYS A 34 -1.11 -1.43 -8.31
C LYS A 34 -2.06 -0.51 -7.55
N TYR A 35 -3.15 -1.08 -7.04
CA TYR A 35 -4.06 -0.42 -6.13
C TYR A 35 -3.87 -1.04 -4.74
N VAL A 36 -3.42 -0.23 -3.79
CA VAL A 36 -3.18 -0.66 -2.41
C VAL A 36 -4.52 -0.83 -1.71
N ILE A 37 -4.79 -2.03 -1.22
CA ILE A 37 -5.94 -2.35 -0.38
C ILE A 37 -5.61 -1.98 1.06
N ASP A 38 -4.48 -2.48 1.53
CA ASP A 38 -4.04 -2.38 2.93
C ASP A 38 -2.50 -2.40 3.01
N ALA A 39 -1.95 -1.88 4.11
CA ALA A 39 -0.52 -1.86 4.35
C ALA A 39 -0.18 -2.04 5.84
N THR A 40 0.92 -2.73 6.08
CA THR A 40 1.46 -2.96 7.42
C THR A 40 2.95 -2.67 7.39
N PHE A 41 3.39 -1.73 8.22
CA PHE A 41 4.80 -1.52 8.48
C PHE A 41 5.21 -2.41 9.65
N ARG A 42 6.34 -3.09 9.57
CA ARG A 42 6.86 -3.87 10.69
C ARG A 42 8.34 -3.65 10.93
N ALA A 43 8.71 -3.60 12.20
CA ALA A 43 10.09 -3.53 12.65
C ALA A 43 10.32 -4.55 13.76
N HIS A 44 11.52 -5.11 13.84
CA HIS A 44 11.85 -6.16 14.80
C HIS A 44 12.40 -5.53 16.09
N GLU A 45 11.63 -5.55 17.18
CA GLU A 45 12.08 -5.07 18.48
C GLU A 45 12.91 -6.14 19.16
N THR A 46 14.19 -5.84 19.37
CA THR A 46 15.17 -6.79 19.94
C THR A 46 15.45 -6.57 21.41
N TRP A 47 15.03 -5.42 21.96
CA TRP A 47 15.26 -5.11 23.36
C TRP A 47 14.39 -3.94 23.85
N SER A 48 13.97 -4.02 25.12
CA SER A 48 13.26 -2.97 25.85
C SER A 48 13.94 -2.64 27.17
N PHE A 49 13.81 -1.39 27.63
CA PHE A 49 14.44 -0.91 28.87
C PHE A 49 14.09 -1.74 30.09
N ASN A 50 12.80 -1.97 30.31
CA ASN A 50 12.26 -2.81 31.37
C ASN A 50 11.06 -3.60 30.83
N CYS A 51 10.36 -4.34 31.70
CA CYS A 51 9.23 -5.17 31.30
C CYS A 51 7.95 -4.38 31.02
N THR A 52 7.94 -3.10 31.34
CA THR A 52 6.76 -2.24 31.21
C THR A 52 6.65 -1.79 29.76
N PRO A 53 5.51 -2.03 29.10
CA PRO A 53 5.29 -1.51 27.77
C PRO A 53 5.24 0.02 27.75
N TYR A 54 5.73 0.59 26.66
CA TYR A 54 5.66 2.02 26.37
C TYR A 54 5.22 2.21 24.93
N TRP A 55 4.55 3.34 24.66
CA TRP A 55 4.07 3.68 23.32
C TRP A 55 5.23 4.04 22.38
N VAL A 56 5.18 3.47 21.19
CA VAL A 56 6.03 3.78 20.05
C VAL A 56 5.14 4.27 18.92
N ASP A 57 5.47 5.42 18.35
CA ASP A 57 4.76 5.95 17.19
C ASP A 57 5.51 5.58 15.90
N LEU A 58 4.73 5.19 14.89
CA LEU A 58 5.10 5.30 13.49
C LEU A 58 4.57 6.62 12.95
N LYS A 59 5.48 7.46 12.45
CA LYS A 59 5.14 8.76 11.84
C LYS A 59 5.68 8.82 10.43
N ARG A 60 4.98 9.53 9.54
CA ARG A 60 5.51 9.94 8.24
C ARG A 60 6.23 11.26 8.40
N THR A 61 7.35 11.43 7.69
CA THR A 61 8.12 12.68 7.70
C THR A 61 8.48 13.15 6.28
N ASP A 62 9.05 14.35 6.18
CA ASP A 62 9.87 14.69 5.01
C ASP A 62 11.06 13.73 4.88
N ASN A 63 11.68 13.71 3.70
CA ASN A 63 12.82 12.84 3.41
C ASN A 63 14.08 13.20 4.21
N ILE A 64 15.01 12.24 4.30
CA ILE A 64 16.32 12.46 4.91
C ILE A 64 17.43 12.59 3.85
N SER A 65 18.54 13.17 4.27
CA SER A 65 19.77 13.30 3.48
C SER A 65 20.97 13.37 4.41
N GLU A 66 22.19 13.38 3.87
CA GLU A 66 23.42 13.64 4.63
C GLU A 66 23.40 15.00 5.37
N GLY A 67 22.55 15.94 4.93
CA GLY A 67 22.32 17.24 5.56
C GLY A 67 21.32 17.22 6.72
N THR A 68 20.61 16.11 6.97
CA THR A 68 19.64 16.01 8.06
C THR A 68 20.34 16.13 9.41
N ARG A 69 19.76 16.93 10.31
CA ARG A 69 20.25 17.16 11.67
C ARG A 69 19.13 16.95 12.67
N TRP A 70 19.47 16.70 13.93
CA TRP A 70 18.52 16.68 15.04
C TRP A 70 17.67 17.98 15.06
N PRO A 71 16.34 17.93 15.26
CA PRO A 71 15.49 16.79 15.65
C PRO A 71 14.99 15.90 14.50
N GLY A 72 15.52 16.07 13.29
CA GLY A 72 15.11 15.36 12.08
C GLY A 72 14.19 16.19 11.19
N PRO A 73 13.73 15.61 10.06
CA PRO A 73 12.77 16.24 9.17
C PRO A 73 11.43 16.55 9.85
N LYS A 74 10.62 17.40 9.22
CA LYS A 74 9.27 17.72 9.68
C LYS A 74 8.40 16.46 9.71
N THR A 75 7.71 16.24 10.83
CA THR A 75 6.64 15.23 10.93
C THR A 75 5.42 15.69 10.17
N LEU A 76 4.88 14.83 9.31
CA LEU A 76 3.77 15.15 8.42
C LEU A 76 2.46 14.51 8.90
N ASP A 77 2.52 13.27 9.36
CA ASP A 77 1.31 12.47 9.60
C ASP A 77 1.57 11.31 10.59
N HIS A 78 0.51 10.79 11.19
CA HIS A 78 0.54 9.61 12.05
C HIS A 78 0.10 8.36 11.30
N MET A 79 0.90 7.31 11.38
CA MET A 79 0.72 6.09 10.58
C MET A 79 0.34 4.87 11.41
N GLY A 80 0.31 4.98 12.74
CA GLY A 80 0.26 3.82 13.62
C GLY A 80 0.95 4.08 14.94
N ASP A 81 0.46 3.52 16.03
CA ASP A 81 1.22 3.36 17.27
C ASP A 81 1.13 1.94 17.86
N ARG A 82 2.02 1.64 18.81
CA ARG A 82 2.01 0.37 19.54
C ARG A 82 2.48 0.52 20.98
N TYR A 83 1.72 -0.07 21.90
CA TYR A 83 2.07 -0.19 23.31
C TYR A 83 2.75 -1.53 23.59
N ILE A 84 4.09 -1.54 23.62
CA ILE A 84 4.90 -2.75 23.49
C ILE A 84 6.09 -2.78 24.45
N SER A 85 6.56 -3.98 24.77
CA SER A 85 7.85 -4.29 25.39
C SER A 85 8.31 -5.68 24.95
N ALA A 86 9.46 -5.77 24.29
CA ALA A 86 10.02 -7.02 23.78
C ALA A 86 11.54 -7.14 24.01
N GLY A 87 12.09 -8.33 23.84
CA GLY A 87 13.54 -8.58 23.91
C GLY A 87 14.15 -8.57 25.31
N ARG A 88 13.34 -8.88 26.33
CA ARG A 88 13.81 -9.10 27.72
C ARG A 88 13.83 -10.57 28.13
N ASP A 89 13.29 -11.45 27.28
CA ASP A 89 13.21 -12.90 27.48
C ASP A 89 12.72 -13.24 28.89
N LYS A 90 13.46 -14.12 29.58
CA LYS A 90 13.17 -14.63 30.92
C LYS A 90 13.42 -13.59 32.03
N ASN A 91 13.92 -12.39 31.71
CA ASN A 91 14.06 -11.32 32.69
C ASN A 91 12.74 -10.61 33.01
N CYS A 92 11.65 -11.01 32.35
CA CYS A 92 10.29 -10.56 32.61
C CYS A 92 9.37 -11.75 32.89
N SER A 93 8.26 -11.48 33.58
CA SER A 93 7.19 -12.45 33.83
C SER A 93 5.85 -11.84 33.40
N PRO A 94 5.20 -12.35 32.34
CA PRO A 94 5.64 -13.43 31.46
C PRO A 94 6.90 -13.07 30.66
N ALA A 95 7.58 -14.09 30.12
CA ALA A 95 8.77 -13.88 29.30
C ALA A 95 8.42 -13.04 28.05
N GLN A 96 9.32 -12.11 27.70
CA GLN A 96 9.14 -11.17 26.59
C GLN A 96 10.25 -11.36 25.55
N PRO A 97 10.17 -12.37 24.65
CA PRO A 97 11.17 -12.55 23.60
C PRO A 97 11.21 -11.33 22.66
N ASP A 98 12.24 -11.27 21.80
CA ASP A 98 12.22 -10.35 20.66
C ASP A 98 11.05 -10.68 19.73
N THR A 99 10.56 -9.68 18.99
CA THR A 99 9.40 -9.89 18.13
C THR A 99 9.27 -8.84 17.03
N TRP A 100 8.57 -9.20 15.97
CA TRP A 100 8.12 -8.26 14.95
C TRP A 100 6.92 -7.47 15.46
N VAL A 101 7.07 -6.15 15.49
CA VAL A 101 6.02 -5.21 15.87
C VAL A 101 5.39 -4.70 14.58
N GLU A 102 4.07 -4.91 14.44
CA GLU A 102 3.32 -4.54 13.24
C GLU A 102 2.49 -3.30 13.49
N PHE A 103 2.68 -2.25 12.69
CA PHE A 103 1.91 -1.01 12.67
C PHE A 103 1.00 -1.04 11.45
N ASN A 104 -0.30 -0.89 11.68
CA ASN A 104 -1.36 -0.90 10.68
C ASN A 104 -2.44 0.08 11.11
N ASP A 105 -3.23 0.57 10.16
CA ASP A 105 -4.36 1.43 10.49
C ASP A 105 -5.30 0.72 11.47
N ASN A 106 -5.57 1.38 12.58
CA ASN A 106 -6.53 0.97 13.58
C ASN A 106 -7.91 1.56 13.22
N PRO A 107 -8.92 0.73 12.88
CA PRO A 107 -10.25 1.23 12.53
C PRO A 107 -10.94 2.04 13.64
N GLN A 108 -10.47 1.94 14.89
CA GLN A 108 -10.97 2.72 16.01
C GLN A 108 -10.31 4.12 16.14
N GLU A 109 -9.21 4.38 15.44
CA GLU A 109 -8.43 5.61 15.50
C GLU A 109 -8.38 6.27 14.12
N SER A 110 -9.02 7.43 13.98
CA SER A 110 -9.21 8.08 12.68
C SER A 110 -7.97 8.81 12.14
N ASP A 111 -6.94 8.97 12.96
CA ASP A 111 -5.72 9.70 12.65
C ASP A 111 -4.59 8.79 12.11
N GLU A 112 -4.80 7.48 12.06
CA GLU A 112 -3.88 6.54 11.43
C GLU A 112 -4.16 6.36 9.93
N ASN A 113 -3.16 6.66 9.10
CA ASN A 113 -3.34 6.78 7.64
C ASN A 113 -2.28 6.04 6.80
N LEU A 114 -1.72 4.93 7.30
CA LEU A 114 -0.72 4.14 6.59
C LEU A 114 -1.24 3.60 5.25
N ALA A 115 -2.41 2.94 5.21
CA ALA A 115 -2.87 2.33 3.96
C ALA A 115 -3.19 3.38 2.89
N SER A 116 -3.81 4.49 3.28
CA SER A 116 -4.12 5.61 2.38
C SER A 116 -2.85 6.35 1.91
N THR A 117 -1.85 6.48 2.78
CA THR A 117 -0.52 7.02 2.45
C THR A 117 0.22 6.13 1.47
N VAL A 118 0.27 4.82 1.72
CA VAL A 118 0.92 3.84 0.84
C VAL A 118 0.20 3.75 -0.50
N ARG A 119 -1.13 3.93 -0.54
CA ARG A 119 -1.89 4.10 -1.79
C ARG A 119 -1.47 5.34 -2.56
N SER A 120 -1.32 6.49 -1.89
CA SER A 120 -0.84 7.72 -2.53
C SER A 120 0.59 7.58 -3.06
N PHE A 121 1.43 6.82 -2.34
CA PHE A 121 2.77 6.45 -2.77
C PHE A 121 2.75 5.55 -4.01
N ALA A 122 1.91 4.51 -4.05
CA ALA A 122 1.70 3.67 -5.22
C ALA A 122 1.17 4.44 -6.45
N ASP A 123 0.36 5.47 -6.21
CA ASP A 123 -0.19 6.37 -7.23
C ASP A 123 0.82 7.41 -7.74
N GLY A 124 2.05 7.41 -7.21
CA GLY A 124 3.12 8.32 -7.61
C GLY A 124 2.99 9.74 -7.07
N LYS A 125 2.07 9.98 -6.10
CA LYS A 125 1.91 11.29 -5.44
C LYS A 125 2.98 11.56 -4.39
N ILE A 126 3.66 10.51 -3.93
CA ILE A 126 4.80 10.56 -3.02
C ILE A 126 5.97 9.90 -3.74
N HIS A 127 7.09 10.59 -3.89
CA HIS A 127 8.25 10.06 -4.64
C HIS A 127 9.16 9.19 -3.80
N ARG A 128 9.19 9.43 -2.49
CA ARG A 128 9.92 8.65 -1.50
C ARG A 128 9.10 8.67 -0.21
N LEU A 129 8.79 7.49 0.31
CA LEU A 129 8.03 7.35 1.54
C LEU A 129 9.03 7.21 2.68
N THR A 130 9.07 8.20 3.56
CA THR A 130 9.96 8.22 4.74
C THR A 130 9.11 8.02 5.99
N LEU A 131 9.40 6.94 6.71
CA LEU A 131 8.76 6.57 7.96
C LEU A 131 9.74 6.68 9.11
N MET A 132 9.25 7.11 10.26
CA MET A 132 10.01 7.31 11.49
C MET A 132 9.41 6.49 12.62
N LEU A 133 10.25 5.74 13.33
CA LEU A 133 9.94 5.21 14.66
C LEU A 133 10.48 6.16 15.73
N ARG A 134 9.62 6.53 16.68
CA ARG A 134 9.96 7.32 17.87
C ARG A 134 9.22 6.77 19.09
N ALA A 135 9.79 6.95 20.28
CA ALA A 135 8.99 6.83 21.49
C ALA A 135 7.93 7.96 21.48
N THR A 136 6.72 7.69 21.94
CA THR A 136 5.69 8.73 22.04
C THR A 136 6.14 9.80 23.04
N ASP A 137 6.65 9.37 24.19
CA ASP A 137 7.32 10.19 25.20
C ASP A 137 8.85 10.02 25.13
N GLU A 138 9.53 10.99 24.54
CA GLU A 138 11.00 11.04 24.43
C GLU A 138 11.67 11.72 25.63
N SER A 139 10.93 11.95 26.71
CA SER A 139 11.47 12.38 28.00
C SER A 139 11.57 11.23 29.00
N GLU A 140 10.80 10.16 28.83
CA GLU A 140 10.82 8.96 29.68
C GLU A 140 11.96 8.00 29.26
N PRO A 141 13.00 7.81 30.09
CA PRO A 141 14.10 6.90 29.76
C PRO A 141 13.67 5.43 29.64
N ARG A 142 12.60 5.03 30.35
CA ARG A 142 12.09 3.65 30.30
C ARG A 142 11.36 3.33 28.99
N ALA A 143 11.02 4.35 28.19
CA ALA A 143 10.49 4.15 26.84
C ALA A 143 11.57 3.79 25.81
N TRP A 144 12.85 3.76 26.20
CA TRP A 144 13.96 3.38 25.32
C TRP A 144 13.88 1.92 24.86
N LYS A 145 14.00 1.75 23.54
CA LYS A 145 13.90 0.45 22.86
C LYS A 145 15.02 0.28 21.85
N ARG A 146 15.30 -0.96 21.47
CA ARG A 146 16.14 -1.27 20.32
C ARG A 146 15.36 -2.06 19.29
N PHE A 147 15.55 -1.67 18.03
CA PHE A 147 15.05 -2.38 16.87
C PHE A 147 16.20 -2.81 15.97
N ASP A 148 16.04 -3.87 15.20
CA ASP A 148 16.97 -4.20 14.13
C ASP A 148 16.99 -3.11 13.04
N ASP A 149 18.02 -3.13 12.21
CA ASP A 149 18.19 -2.18 11.11
C ASP A 149 17.30 -2.47 9.90
N ASN A 150 16.67 -3.65 9.88
CA ASN A 150 15.67 -4.00 8.89
C ASN A 150 14.26 -3.63 9.35
N ALA A 151 13.48 -3.12 8.40
CA ALA A 151 12.04 -2.99 8.53
C ALA A 151 11.39 -3.36 7.21
N GLU A 152 10.13 -3.74 7.27
CA GLU A 152 9.37 -4.15 6.10
C GLU A 152 8.07 -3.38 5.99
N LEU A 153 7.72 -3.04 4.75
CA LEU A 153 6.41 -2.55 4.40
C LEU A 153 5.68 -3.67 3.63
N LYS A 154 4.81 -4.40 4.32
CA LYS A 154 3.92 -5.38 3.72
C LYS A 154 2.75 -4.64 3.10
N VAL A 155 2.39 -4.98 1.86
CA VAL A 155 1.35 -4.29 1.11
C VAL A 155 0.44 -5.33 0.46
N ASN A 156 -0.85 -5.26 0.82
CA ASN A 156 -1.91 -6.00 0.15
C ASN A 156 -2.43 -5.14 -0.99
N TYR A 157 -2.40 -5.66 -2.21
CA TYR A 157 -2.76 -4.88 -3.39
C TYR A 157 -3.44 -5.74 -4.45
N VAL A 158 -4.12 -5.07 -5.37
CA VAL A 158 -4.56 -5.66 -6.65
C VAL A 158 -3.93 -4.91 -7.82
N PRO A 159 -3.55 -5.59 -8.91
CA PRO A 159 -3.14 -4.91 -10.14
C PRO A 159 -4.26 -3.99 -10.65
N ARG A 160 -3.94 -2.77 -11.08
CA ARG A 160 -4.95 -1.89 -11.70
C ARG A 160 -5.33 -2.43 -13.08
N PRO A 161 -6.61 -2.39 -13.47
CA PRO A 161 -7.00 -2.64 -14.86
C PRO A 161 -6.28 -1.68 -15.81
N GLY A 162 -5.82 -2.24 -16.93
CA GLY A 162 -5.32 -1.50 -18.08
C GLY A 162 -6.42 -1.29 -19.12
N LEU A 163 -6.11 -0.51 -20.15
CA LEU A 163 -7.04 -0.32 -21.27
C LEU A 163 -7.23 -1.66 -22.00
N PRO A 164 -8.47 -2.18 -22.15
CA PRO A 164 -8.70 -3.40 -22.91
C PRO A 164 -8.29 -3.24 -24.38
N THR A 165 -7.84 -4.33 -25.00
CA THR A 165 -7.52 -4.41 -26.43
C THR A 165 -8.52 -5.30 -27.16
N SER A 166 -8.50 -5.30 -28.50
CA SER A 166 -9.39 -6.16 -29.30
C SER A 166 -10.87 -5.98 -28.91
N VAL A 167 -11.25 -4.73 -28.62
CA VAL A 167 -12.60 -4.35 -28.21
C VAL A 167 -13.46 -4.23 -29.46
N GLY A 168 -14.66 -4.81 -29.47
CA GLY A 168 -15.63 -4.60 -30.53
C GLY A 168 -16.73 -5.65 -30.59
N ALA A 169 -17.64 -5.46 -31.55
CA ALA A 169 -18.65 -6.44 -31.91
C ALA A 169 -18.22 -7.23 -33.15
N ILE A 170 -18.59 -8.50 -33.18
CA ILE A 170 -18.42 -9.39 -34.33
C ILE A 170 -19.75 -9.38 -35.09
N PRO A 171 -19.81 -8.78 -36.30
CA PRO A 171 -21.07 -8.46 -36.96
C PRO A 171 -21.78 -9.65 -37.64
N ALA A 172 -21.10 -10.79 -37.78
CA ALA A 172 -21.56 -11.97 -38.53
C ALA A 172 -20.81 -13.23 -38.07
N THR A 173 -20.62 -14.24 -38.93
CA THR A 173 -19.93 -15.52 -38.63
C THR A 173 -18.39 -15.45 -38.57
N GLY A 174 -17.82 -14.24 -38.54
CA GLY A 174 -16.38 -14.02 -38.46
C GLY A 174 -15.81 -14.14 -37.03
N THR A 175 -14.52 -13.88 -36.88
CA THR A 175 -13.82 -13.86 -35.58
C THR A 175 -13.21 -12.49 -35.24
N THR A 176 -13.31 -11.53 -36.16
CA THR A 176 -12.74 -10.19 -35.99
C THR A 176 -13.76 -9.27 -35.34
N ALA A 177 -13.39 -8.70 -34.20
CA ALA A 177 -14.17 -7.67 -33.52
C ALA A 177 -13.86 -6.28 -34.09
N TYR A 178 -14.90 -5.47 -34.29
CA TYR A 178 -14.77 -4.10 -34.77
C TYR A 178 -15.40 -3.13 -33.77
N CYS A 179 -14.70 -2.04 -33.46
CA CYS A 179 -15.23 -0.92 -32.67
C CYS A 179 -15.25 0.33 -33.55
N ARG A 180 -16.38 0.57 -34.21
CA ARG A 180 -16.63 1.82 -34.94
C ARG A 180 -17.13 2.86 -33.95
N THR A 181 -16.33 3.89 -33.70
CA THR A 181 -16.65 4.96 -32.73
C THR A 181 -17.38 6.14 -33.36
N SER A 182 -17.49 6.19 -34.69
CA SER A 182 -18.21 7.25 -35.40
C SER A 182 -19.63 6.82 -35.78
N SER A 183 -20.61 7.66 -35.47
CA SER A 183 -22.01 7.46 -35.90
C SER A 183 -22.23 7.69 -37.40
N SER A 184 -21.28 8.31 -38.09
CA SER A 184 -21.29 8.53 -39.55
C SER A 184 -20.83 7.30 -40.34
N ASP A 185 -20.11 6.38 -39.69
CA ASP A 185 -19.61 5.12 -40.27
C ASP A 185 -19.86 3.97 -39.26
N PRO A 186 -21.14 3.65 -38.98
CA PRO A 186 -21.48 2.62 -38.01
C PRO A 186 -21.09 1.23 -38.52
N LEU A 187 -20.79 0.32 -37.59
CA LEU A 187 -20.58 -1.09 -37.94
C LEU A 187 -21.90 -1.72 -38.41
N THR A 188 -21.95 -2.19 -39.66
CA THR A 188 -23.08 -2.99 -40.15
C THR A 188 -23.03 -4.38 -39.53
N VAL A 189 -24.08 -4.73 -38.78
CA VAL A 189 -24.26 -6.03 -38.12
C VAL A 189 -25.40 -6.79 -38.81
N THR A 190 -25.15 -8.02 -39.26
CA THR A 190 -26.12 -8.84 -40.01
C THR A 190 -26.73 -9.97 -39.19
N THR A 191 -26.36 -10.08 -37.91
CA THR A 191 -26.92 -11.05 -36.94
C THR A 191 -27.73 -10.34 -35.86
N ALA A 192 -28.77 -11.01 -35.35
CA ALA A 192 -29.59 -10.50 -34.24
C ALA A 192 -28.86 -10.57 -32.89
N THR A 193 -27.87 -11.45 -32.76
CA THR A 193 -27.10 -11.67 -31.52
C THR A 193 -25.60 -11.59 -31.82
N PRO A 194 -25.05 -10.37 -32.04
CA PRO A 194 -23.62 -10.21 -32.28
C PRO A 194 -22.83 -10.60 -31.02
N THR A 195 -21.70 -11.28 -31.21
CA THR A 195 -20.76 -11.54 -30.11
C THR A 195 -19.95 -10.27 -29.86
N VAL A 196 -19.86 -9.86 -28.60
CA VAL A 196 -18.93 -8.81 -28.18
C VAL A 196 -17.66 -9.43 -27.63
N GLN A 197 -16.53 -8.79 -27.91
CA GLN A 197 -15.22 -9.23 -27.45
C GLN A 197 -14.42 -8.05 -26.91
N ALA A 198 -13.68 -8.31 -25.85
CA ALA A 198 -12.59 -7.48 -25.36
C ALA A 198 -11.55 -8.39 -24.73
N ARG A 199 -10.27 -8.06 -24.93
CA ARG A 199 -9.17 -8.66 -24.20
C ARG A 199 -8.79 -7.72 -23.07
N VAL A 200 -9.15 -8.10 -21.84
CA VAL A 200 -8.79 -7.33 -20.65
C VAL A 200 -7.34 -7.61 -20.26
N GLN A 201 -6.69 -6.60 -19.69
CA GLN A 201 -5.30 -6.67 -19.25
C GLN A 201 -5.09 -5.74 -18.06
N THR A 202 -4.04 -5.96 -17.29
CA THR A 202 -3.62 -5.05 -16.23
C THR A 202 -2.82 -3.87 -16.80
N LYS A 203 -2.75 -2.76 -16.07
CA LYS A 203 -1.98 -1.57 -16.46
C LYS A 203 -0.48 -1.84 -16.51
N VAL A 204 0.00 -2.71 -15.63
CA VAL A 204 1.38 -3.20 -15.58
C VAL A 204 1.32 -4.71 -15.48
N GLN A 205 2.18 -5.41 -16.24
CA GLN A 205 2.27 -6.86 -16.18
C GLN A 205 2.67 -7.31 -14.77
N PRO A 206 1.88 -8.17 -14.10
CA PRO A 206 2.27 -8.72 -12.81
C PRO A 206 3.56 -9.52 -12.95
N LYS A 207 4.46 -9.40 -11.98
CA LYS A 207 5.69 -10.19 -11.96
C LYS A 207 5.40 -11.66 -11.64
N ASN A 208 6.34 -12.54 -11.92
CA ASN A 208 6.24 -13.95 -11.55
C ASN A 208 6.01 -14.10 -10.03
N GLY A 209 4.98 -14.86 -9.67
CA GLY A 209 4.59 -15.08 -8.27
C GLY A 209 3.65 -14.03 -7.68
N GLU A 210 3.34 -12.94 -8.40
CA GLU A 210 2.33 -11.98 -7.94
C GLU A 210 0.91 -12.48 -8.23
N GLU A 211 -0.04 -12.06 -7.39
CA GLU A 211 -1.46 -12.33 -7.62
C GLU A 211 -1.92 -11.68 -8.92
N LYS A 212 -2.52 -12.48 -9.80
CA LYS A 212 -3.00 -12.02 -11.12
C LYS A 212 -4.45 -11.51 -11.05
N GLY A 213 -5.22 -11.90 -10.04
CA GLY A 213 -6.62 -11.48 -9.89
C GLY A 213 -7.50 -11.89 -11.08
N SER A 214 -8.69 -11.30 -11.15
CA SER A 214 -9.61 -11.44 -12.29
C SER A 214 -10.00 -10.07 -12.81
N LEU A 215 -10.12 -9.94 -14.13
CA LEU A 215 -10.59 -8.71 -14.75
C LEU A 215 -11.97 -8.92 -15.38
N GLN A 216 -12.72 -7.83 -15.44
CA GLN A 216 -14.04 -7.80 -16.03
C GLN A 216 -14.15 -6.62 -16.99
N ALA A 217 -14.71 -6.86 -18.17
CA ALA A 217 -15.08 -5.83 -19.12
C ALA A 217 -16.59 -5.54 -19.01
N GLU A 218 -16.94 -4.26 -19.08
CA GLU A 218 -18.30 -3.79 -19.36
C GLU A 218 -18.31 -3.19 -20.76
N PHE A 219 -19.31 -3.57 -21.55
CA PHE A 219 -19.49 -3.06 -22.90
C PHE A 219 -20.58 -1.99 -22.92
N TRP A 220 -20.35 -0.95 -23.72
CA TRP A 220 -21.35 0.06 -24.04
C TRP A 220 -21.53 0.10 -25.55
N MET A 221 -22.75 -0.09 -26.03
CA MET A 221 -23.08 -0.16 -27.44
C MET A 221 -24.28 0.75 -27.74
N GLU A 222 -24.21 1.44 -28.88
CA GLU A 222 -25.33 2.20 -29.41
C GLU A 222 -25.76 1.58 -30.74
N ARG A 223 -27.07 1.42 -30.93
CA ARG A 223 -27.63 0.84 -32.15
C ARG A 223 -28.27 1.94 -32.97
N LYS A 224 -27.90 2.04 -34.25
CA LYS A 224 -28.53 2.96 -35.20
C LYS A 224 -29.59 2.21 -36.03
N ASN A 225 -30.84 2.67 -36.01
CA ASN A 225 -31.92 2.17 -36.86
C ASN A 225 -32.40 3.32 -37.77
N GLY A 226 -32.06 3.29 -39.06
CA GLY A 226 -32.35 4.41 -39.96
C GLY A 226 -31.56 5.67 -39.56
N SER A 227 -32.25 6.79 -39.32
CA SER A 227 -31.63 8.05 -38.89
C SER A 227 -31.51 8.21 -37.37
N SER A 228 -32.11 7.33 -36.56
CA SER A 228 -32.09 7.44 -35.10
C SER A 228 -31.05 6.52 -34.45
N LEU A 229 -30.35 7.05 -33.46
CA LEU A 229 -29.53 6.29 -32.51
C LEU A 229 -30.42 5.87 -31.34
N GLY A 230 -30.62 4.56 -31.16
CA GLY A 230 -31.16 3.99 -29.95
C GLY A 230 -30.02 3.61 -29.00
N GLN A 231 -30.08 4.08 -27.77
CA GLN A 231 -29.16 3.61 -26.72
C GLN A 231 -29.61 2.23 -26.25
N GLY A 232 -28.82 1.21 -26.55
CA GLY A 232 -28.99 -0.13 -26.04
C GLY A 232 -27.95 -0.38 -24.96
N LEU A 233 -28.27 -0.07 -23.71
CA LEU A 233 -27.45 -0.50 -22.56
C LEU A 233 -27.63 -2.01 -22.36
N GLU A 234 -27.05 -2.82 -23.25
CA GLU A 234 -26.82 -4.23 -22.95
C GLU A 234 -25.56 -4.32 -22.10
N ARG A 235 -25.75 -4.39 -20.77
CA ARG A 235 -24.69 -4.74 -19.83
C ARG A 235 -24.28 -6.18 -20.04
N LEU A 236 -23.43 -6.41 -21.03
CA LEU A 236 -22.70 -7.65 -21.21
C LEU A 236 -21.47 -7.59 -20.31
N GLN A 237 -21.42 -8.50 -19.34
CA GLN A 237 -20.31 -8.64 -18.41
C GLN A 237 -19.54 -9.90 -18.77
N THR A 238 -18.26 -9.75 -19.13
CA THR A 238 -17.38 -10.90 -19.36
C THR A 238 -16.25 -10.86 -18.35
N ARG A 239 -16.16 -11.91 -17.52
CA ARG A 239 -15.02 -12.13 -16.62
C ARG A 239 -13.96 -12.93 -17.36
N GLN A 240 -12.74 -12.44 -17.34
CA GLN A 240 -11.57 -13.17 -17.82
C GLN A 240 -10.63 -13.39 -16.64
N GLY A 241 -10.40 -14.67 -16.31
CA GLY A 241 -9.30 -15.04 -15.41
C GLY A 241 -7.98 -14.69 -16.08
N LEU A 242 -7.10 -13.99 -15.37
CA LEU A 242 -5.76 -13.72 -15.87
C LEU A 242 -4.96 -15.02 -15.75
N GLY A 243 -4.69 -15.64 -16.91
CA GLY A 243 -3.94 -16.91 -17.01
C GLY A 243 -2.50 -16.82 -16.48
N PRO A 244 -1.80 -17.96 -16.43
CA PRO A 244 -0.40 -18.01 -16.00
C PRO A 244 0.52 -17.15 -16.89
#